data_AF-A0A965Y135-F1
#
_entry.id   AF-A0A965Y135-F1
#
_cell.length_a   1.000
_cell.length_b   1.000
_cell.length_c   1.000
_cell.angle_alpha   90.00
_cell.angle_beta   90.00
_cell.angle_gamma   90.00
#
_symmetry.space_group_name_H-M   'P 1'
#
loop_
_entity.id
_entity.type
_entity.pdbx_description
1 polymer ?
#
loop_
_entity_poly.entity_id
_entity_poly.type
_entity_poly.pdbx_seq_one_letter_code
_entity_poly.pdbx_strand_id
1 'polypeptide(L)'
;LQTIDTSSAFDQTIDAQTVAVSLAQAVKQLATENTRFSLVVFGGDTLFSIARELGFHYLLPLREVTPGVVQSLITTRSGDMMLFSKAGGLGHDRVLQEIDDVIGMSDQNDGIQTERTEA
;
A
#
# COMPACT_ATOMS: atom_id res chain seq x y z
N LEU A 1 0.15 41.28 -25.48
CA LEU A 1 0.34 39.86 -25.13
C LEU A 1 1.01 39.82 -23.77
N GLN A 2 0.27 39.46 -22.72
CA GLN A 2 0.81 39.32 -21.37
C GLN A 2 1.45 37.93 -21.26
N THR A 3 2.76 37.88 -21.03
CA THR A 3 3.47 36.63 -20.75
C THR A 3 3.06 36.17 -19.36
N ILE A 4 2.32 35.07 -19.25
CA ILE A 4 2.06 34.41 -17.97
C ILE A 4 3.38 33.79 -17.55
N ASP A 5 3.97 34.33 -16.48
CA ASP A 5 5.17 33.76 -15.88
C ASP A 5 4.81 32.51 -15.06
N THR A 6 4.84 31.36 -15.75
CA THR A 6 4.56 30.05 -15.16
C THR A 6 5.64 29.60 -14.17
N SER A 7 6.75 30.31 -14.02
CA SER A 7 7.81 29.93 -13.06
C SER A 7 7.38 30.10 -11.60
N SER A 8 6.44 31.03 -11.32
CA SER A 8 5.92 31.28 -9.97
C SER A 8 4.90 30.26 -9.46
N ALA A 9 4.33 29.43 -10.34
CA ALA A 9 3.31 28.44 -9.97
C ALA A 9 3.89 27.11 -9.46
N PHE A 10 5.20 26.87 -9.66
CA PHE A 10 5.89 25.64 -9.28
C PHE A 10 6.84 25.81 -8.08
N ASP A 11 6.92 27.00 -7.48
CA ASP A 11 7.82 27.33 -6.37
C ASP A 11 7.23 27.04 -4.98
N GLN A 12 6.27 26.12 -4.88
CA GLN A 12 5.84 25.59 -3.59
C GLN A 12 6.47 24.21 -3.43
N THR A 13 7.53 24.14 -2.62
CA THR A 13 8.06 22.88 -2.11
C THR A 13 6.93 22.21 -1.33
N ILE A 14 6.26 21.24 -1.94
CA ILE A 14 5.26 20.43 -1.25
C ILE A 14 6.01 19.61 -0.21
N ASP A 15 5.68 19.84 1.06
CA ASP A 15 6.29 19.09 2.16
C ASP A 15 5.94 17.59 2.07
N ALA A 16 6.91 16.73 2.41
CA ALA A 16 6.78 15.28 2.29
C ALA A 16 5.60 14.73 3.10
N GLN A 17 5.29 15.33 4.25
CA GLN A 17 4.15 14.93 5.06
C GLN A 17 2.82 15.23 4.35
N THR A 18 2.75 16.34 3.60
CA THR A 18 1.56 16.66 2.80
C THR A 18 1.32 15.59 1.74
N VAL A 19 2.38 15.17 1.05
CA VAL A 19 2.30 14.07 0.06
C VAL A 19 1.84 12.77 0.73
N ALA A 20 2.41 12.41 1.88
CA ALA A 20 2.04 11.20 2.61
C ALA A 20 0.56 11.20 3.04
N VAL A 21 0.04 12.34 3.49
CA VAL A 21 -1.37 12.49 3.86
C VAL A 21 -2.29 12.39 2.64
N SER A 22 -1.93 13.03 1.52
CA SER A 22 -2.71 12.93 0.29
C SER A 22 -2.77 11.49 -0.25
N LEU A 23 -1.65 10.76 -0.20
CA LEU A 23 -1.63 9.33 -0.54
C LEU A 23 -2.51 8.50 0.39
N ALA A 24 -2.47 8.77 1.69
CA ALA A 24 -3.31 8.07 2.67
C ALA A 24 -4.82 8.26 2.39
N GLN A 25 -5.23 9.48 2.02
CA GLN A 25 -6.61 9.78 1.64
C GLN A 25 -7.03 9.03 0.37
N ALA A 26 -6.17 8.99 -0.65
CA ALA A 26 -6.43 8.25 -1.89
C ALA A 26 -6.58 6.74 -1.62
N VAL A 27 -5.68 6.15 -0.80
CA VAL A 27 -5.77 4.73 -0.41
C VAL A 27 -7.06 4.44 0.36
N LYS A 28 -7.48 5.34 1.28
CA LYS A 28 -8.75 5.18 1.99
C LYS A 28 -9.95 5.18 1.06
N GLN A 29 -9.96 6.08 0.08
CA GLN A 29 -11.04 6.12 -0.91
C GLN A 29 -11.13 4.80 -1.68
N LEU A 30 -10.00 4.28 -2.18
CA LEU A 30 -9.95 2.98 -2.87
C LEU A 30 -10.41 1.82 -1.98
N ALA A 31 -10.02 1.82 -0.70
CA ALA A 31 -10.44 0.81 0.27
C ALA A 31 -11.94 0.84 0.57
N THR A 32 -12.62 1.99 0.40
CA THR A 32 -14.08 2.10 0.60
C THR A 32 -14.90 1.62 -0.60
N GLU A 33 -14.30 1.46 -1.77
CA GLU A 33 -14.99 1.07 -3.01
C GLU A 33 -15.22 -0.46 -3.14
N ASN A 34 -15.03 -1.24 -2.06
CA ASN A 34 -15.09 -2.72 -2.03
C ASN A 34 -14.13 -3.42 -3.01
N THR A 35 -13.10 -2.72 -3.49
CA THR A 35 -12.05 -3.30 -4.33
C THR A 35 -11.05 -4.04 -3.46
N ARG A 36 -10.82 -5.33 -3.74
CA ARG A 36 -9.71 -6.08 -3.15
C ARG A 36 -8.42 -5.71 -3.87
N PHE A 37 -7.43 -5.24 -3.11
CA PHE A 37 -6.09 -4.97 -3.63
C PHE A 37 -5.03 -5.28 -2.58
N SER A 38 -3.82 -5.54 -3.04
CA SER A 38 -2.63 -5.55 -2.20
C SER A 38 -2.01 -4.16 -2.18
N LEU A 39 -1.57 -3.69 -1.02
CA LEU A 39 -0.91 -2.40 -0.87
C LEU A 39 0.60 -2.59 -0.78
N VAL A 40 1.35 -1.88 -1.62
CA VAL A 40 2.82 -1.83 -1.56
C VAL A 40 3.24 -0.43 -1.14
N VAL A 41 3.99 -0.30 -0.05
CA VAL A 41 4.41 1.00 0.50
C VAL A 41 5.91 1.05 0.73
N PHE A 42 6.54 2.08 0.16
CA PHE A 42 7.93 2.43 0.42
C PHE A 42 7.98 3.67 1.31
N GLY A 43 8.71 3.59 2.42
CA GLY A 43 8.87 4.69 3.37
C GLY A 43 7.95 4.55 4.59
N GLY A 44 8.52 4.80 5.77
CA GLY A 44 7.84 4.68 7.04
C GLY A 44 6.76 5.73 7.25
N ASP A 45 7.04 7.00 6.90
CA ASP A 45 6.10 8.10 7.12
C ASP A 45 4.84 7.98 6.24
N THR A 46 5.00 7.51 5.01
CA THR A 46 3.90 7.18 4.11
C THR A 46 3.06 6.05 4.67
N LEU A 47 3.68 4.94 5.10
CA LEU A 47 2.97 3.82 5.71
C LEU A 47 2.23 4.25 6.99
N PHE A 48 2.88 5.04 7.84
CA PHE A 48 2.29 5.53 9.08
C PHE A 48 1.08 6.42 8.81
N SER A 49 1.16 7.31 7.82
CA SER A 49 0.03 8.16 7.41
C SER A 49 -1.14 7.32 6.89
N ILE A 50 -0.87 6.31 6.06
CA ILE A 50 -1.89 5.36 5.58
C ILE A 50 -2.52 4.59 6.74
N ALA A 51 -1.72 4.05 7.66
CA ALA A 51 -2.19 3.25 8.77
C ALA A 51 -3.15 4.05 9.68
N ARG A 52 -2.84 5.33 9.93
CA ARG A 52 -3.69 6.24 10.69
C ARG A 52 -5.01 6.53 9.98
N GLU A 53 -4.97 6.78 8.68
CA GLU A 53 -6.14 7.17 7.89
C GLU A 53 -7.10 6.00 7.64
N LEU A 54 -6.56 4.80 7.39
CA LEU A 54 -7.32 3.55 7.27
C LEU A 54 -7.79 2.99 8.63
N GLY A 55 -7.19 3.44 9.73
CA GLY A 55 -7.50 2.98 11.08
C GLY A 55 -7.12 1.51 11.28
N PHE A 56 -5.84 1.18 11.07
CA PHE A 56 -5.34 -0.17 11.34
C PHE A 56 -5.63 -0.57 12.79
N HIS A 57 -6.26 -1.73 12.98
CA HIS A 57 -6.46 -2.31 14.31
C HIS A 57 -5.35 -3.29 14.66
N TYR A 58 -4.95 -4.10 13.68
CA TYR A 58 -3.88 -5.10 13.81
C TYR A 58 -3.01 -5.11 12.56
N LEU A 59 -1.72 -5.37 12.77
CA LEU A 59 -0.75 -5.68 11.74
C LEU A 59 -0.03 -6.97 12.15
N LEU A 60 -0.13 -8.00 11.32
CA LEU A 60 0.53 -9.28 11.51
C LEU A 60 1.63 -9.45 10.45
N PRO A 61 2.92 -9.33 10.81
CA PRO A 61 4.00 -9.67 9.90
C PRO A 61 3.95 -11.16 9.58
N LEU A 62 3.90 -11.51 8.30
CA LEU A 62 3.83 -12.90 7.85
C LEU A 62 5.23 -13.43 7.51
N ARG A 63 5.98 -12.68 6.69
CA ARG A 63 7.34 -13.03 6.26
C ARG A 63 8.05 -11.86 5.60
N GLU A 64 9.36 -11.98 5.47
CA GLU A 64 10.17 -11.16 4.57
C GLU A 64 10.20 -11.83 3.18
N VAL A 65 9.82 -11.10 2.13
CA VAL A 65 9.77 -11.65 0.75
C VAL A 65 11.08 -11.46 0.01
N THR A 66 11.78 -10.37 0.31
CA THR A 66 13.10 -10.01 -0.18
C THR A 66 13.74 -9.04 0.82
N PRO A 67 15.07 -8.85 0.88
CA PRO A 67 15.71 -8.03 1.90
C PRO A 67 15.06 -6.64 2.11
N GLY A 68 14.50 -6.46 3.30
CA GLY A 68 13.84 -5.26 3.78
C GLY A 68 12.40 -5.08 3.31
N VAL A 69 11.78 -6.05 2.62
CA VAL A 69 10.36 -6.02 2.26
C VAL A 69 9.58 -7.04 3.08
N VAL A 70 8.69 -6.56 3.93
CA VAL A 70 7.86 -7.41 4.80
C VAL A 70 6.46 -7.51 4.24
N GLN A 71 6.00 -8.74 4.01
CA GLN A 71 4.60 -9.06 3.76
C GLN A 71 3.86 -9.17 5.10
N SER A 72 2.76 -8.45 5.25
CA SER A 72 1.93 -8.42 6.44
C SER A 72 0.44 -8.50 6.08
N LEU A 73 -0.35 -9.10 6.96
CA LEU A 73 -1.80 -8.94 6.94
C LEU A 73 -2.18 -7.77 7.82
N ILE A 74 -2.97 -6.83 7.30
CA ILE A 74 -3.51 -5.70 8.07
C ILE A 74 -5.02 -5.84 8.17
N THR A 75 -5.56 -5.56 9.35
CA THR A 75 -7.01 -5.51 9.58
C THR A 75 -7.44 -4.07 9.77
N THR A 76 -8.33 -3.62 8.89
CA THR A 76 -8.95 -2.29 8.93
C THR A 76 -10.45 -2.42 9.24
N ARG A 77 -11.15 -1.29 9.39
CA ARG A 77 -12.63 -1.32 9.49
C ARG A 77 -13.30 -1.81 8.20
N SER A 78 -12.66 -1.62 7.06
CA SER A 78 -13.20 -2.02 5.75
C SER A 78 -12.89 -3.48 5.41
N GLY A 79 -12.11 -4.18 6.23
CA GLY A 79 -11.71 -5.56 6.02
C GLY A 79 -10.20 -5.77 6.09
N ASP A 80 -9.81 -7.01 5.81
CA ASP A 80 -8.42 -7.42 5.77
C ASP A 80 -7.78 -7.10 4.42
N MET A 81 -6.51 -6.70 4.44
CA MET A 81 -5.74 -6.32 3.25
C MET A 81 -4.30 -6.83 3.37
N MET A 82 -3.72 -7.22 2.24
CA MET A 82 -2.30 -7.58 2.18
C MET A 82 -1.46 -6.32 2.05
N LEU A 83 -0.44 -6.19 2.91
CA LEU A 83 0.51 -5.08 2.91
C LEU A 83 1.92 -5.60 2.65
N PHE A 84 2.62 -5.00 1.70
CA PHE A 84 4.05 -5.13 1.51
C PHE A 84 4.70 -3.81 1.87
N SER A 85 5.58 -3.80 2.86
CA SER A 85 6.23 -2.58 3.34
C SER A 85 7.74 -2.68 3.25
N LYS A 86 8.37 -1.57 2.84
CA LYS A 86 9.82 -1.39 2.83
C LYS A 86 10.18 -0.03 3.44
N ALA A 87 11.31 0.03 4.14
CA ALA A 87 11.93 1.32 4.51
C ALA A 87 12.21 2.19 3.27
N GLY A 88 12.52 3.48 3.47
CA GLY A 88 12.78 4.39 2.34
C GLY A 88 13.87 3.87 1.38
N GLY A 89 13.67 4.12 0.08
CA GLY A 89 14.52 3.62 -1.01
C GLY A 89 13.96 2.35 -1.66
N LEU A 90 14.10 2.24 -2.99
CA LEU A 90 13.55 1.12 -3.75
C LEU A 90 14.28 -0.21 -3.48
N GLY A 91 15.55 -0.16 -3.07
CA GLY A 91 16.41 -1.35 -3.00
C GLY A 91 17.00 -1.66 -4.38
N HIS A 92 17.09 -2.94 -4.73
CA HIS A 92 17.54 -3.34 -6.06
C HIS A 92 16.41 -3.24 -7.10
N ASP A 93 16.77 -3.21 -8.38
CA ASP A 93 15.86 -2.91 -9.51
C ASP A 93 14.71 -3.91 -9.71
N ARG A 94 14.71 -5.03 -8.98
CA ARG A 94 13.74 -6.14 -9.11
C ARG A 94 12.76 -6.26 -7.94
N VAL A 95 12.85 -5.39 -6.93
CA VAL A 95 11.99 -5.49 -5.73
C VAL A 95 10.50 -5.54 -6.09
N LEU A 96 10.05 -4.71 -7.05
CA LEU A 96 8.65 -4.72 -7.48
C LEU A 96 8.27 -6.01 -8.21
N GLN A 97 9.16 -6.58 -9.01
CA GLN A 97 8.94 -7.85 -9.70
C GLN A 97 8.81 -9.01 -8.70
N GLU A 98 9.69 -9.05 -7.70
CA GLU A 98 9.64 -10.07 -6.65
C GLU A 98 8.36 -9.98 -5.79
N ILE A 99 7.85 -8.77 -5.56
CA ILE A 99 6.55 -8.57 -4.90
C ILE A 99 5.40 -9.05 -5.81
N ASP A 100 5.44 -8.70 -7.10
CA ASP A 100 4.43 -9.10 -8.08
C ASP A 100 4.35 -10.62 -8.24
N ASP A 101 5.49 -11.30 -8.29
CA ASP A 101 5.58 -12.77 -8.32
C ASP A 101 4.85 -13.40 -7.12
N VAL A 102 4.99 -12.80 -5.92
CA VAL A 102 4.30 -13.26 -4.71
C VAL A 102 2.79 -13.01 -4.79
N ILE A 103 2.37 -11.87 -5.31
CA ILE A 103 0.94 -11.55 -5.47
C ILE A 103 0.30 -12.51 -6.48
N GLY A 104 0.90 -12.67 -7.66
CA GLY A 104 0.41 -13.56 -8.71
C GLY A 104 0.38 -15.05 -8.34
N MET A 105 1.26 -15.49 -7.41
CA MET A 105 1.18 -16.82 -6.81
C MET A 105 -0.02 -17.00 -5.87
N SER A 106 -0.42 -15.93 -5.18
CA SER A 106 -1.51 -15.96 -4.19
C SER A 106 -2.88 -16.06 -4.87
N ASP A 107 -3.08 -15.34 -5.99
CA ASP A 107 -4.32 -15.37 -6.77
C ASP A 107 -4.60 -16.73 -7.43
N GLN A 108 -3.58 -17.56 -7.63
CA GLN A 108 -3.72 -18.91 -8.19
C GLN A 108 -4.18 -19.96 -7.15
N ASN A 109 -4.11 -19.64 -5.85
CA ASN A 109 -4.37 -20.59 -4.76
C ASN A 109 -5.79 -20.50 -4.17
N ASP A 110 -6.58 -19.49 -4.55
CA ASP A 110 -7.97 -19.29 -4.13
C ASP A 110 -8.98 -20.26 -4.82
N GLY A 111 -8.48 -21.25 -5.56
CA GLY A 111 -9.26 -22.24 -6.31
C GLY A 111 -9.66 -23.52 -5.55
N ILE A 112 -9.35 -23.66 -4.26
CA ILE A 112 -9.79 -24.84 -3.48
C ILE A 112 -11.10 -24.54 -2.75
N GLN A 113 -12.17 -25.20 -3.23
CA GLN A 113 -13.52 -25.14 -2.69
C GLN A 113 -13.55 -25.56 -1.21
N THR A 114 -13.99 -24.66 -0.33
CA THR A 114 -14.46 -25.07 1.00
C THR A 114 -15.91 -25.51 0.85
N GLU A 115 -16.11 -26.81 0.69
CA GLU A 115 -17.40 -27.46 0.88
C GLU A 115 -18.01 -27.00 2.22
N ARG A 116 -19.18 -26.37 2.15
CA ARG A 116 -20.05 -26.22 3.31
C ARG A 116 -20.47 -27.62 3.76
N THR A 117 -19.85 -28.13 4.81
CA THR A 117 -20.47 -29.19 5.61
C THR A 117 -21.44 -28.50 6.56
N GLU A 118 -22.72 -28.48 6.17
CA GLU A 118 -23.82 -28.25 7.12
C GLU A 118 -23.99 -29.53 7.96
N ALA A 119 -23.99 -29.37 9.28
CA ALA A 119 -24.45 -30.34 10.26
C ALA A 119 -25.33 -29.62 11.28
#